data_AF-A0A9W7DPJ7-F1
#
_entry.id   AF-A0A9W7DPJ7-F1
#
_cell.length_a   1.000
_cell.length_b   1.000
_cell.length_c   1.000
_cell.angle_alpha   90.00
_cell.angle_beta   90.00
_cell.angle_gamma   90.00
#
_symmetry.space_group_name_H-M   'P 1'
#
loop_
_entity.id
_entity.type
_entity.pdbx_description
1 polymer ?
#
loop_
_entity_poly.entity_id
_entity_poly.type
_entity_poly.pdbx_seq_one_letter_code
_entity_poly.pdbx_strand_id
1 'polypeptide(L)'
;MKLLFLLLSLPSILSAPSPIKVDPETNHFVDSYGRQRFFHGVNAVYKEEPYHPSTGEWNAEESMNSQDAKQLADWGFNVVRLGVLWSGLEPTQGTFNITYLDEIQKIVNTLKSENIYTILDMHQDVLSRAFCGNGIPLWAADIASNESKAFPLPVKMPYEVVDNGTPGTDGAPKIEDCLSKDFITYYFSGSVSKAFQSLYDNKYGLLDQFVKFWEVVVERFEEENYVLGYEIINEPWAGDIYSDPRRIFNAESSLLEPFYKRVHEAIRRIDDEKIVFYEPLTYDVWPVGFDSIPVGGDEYTDRSAMSYHIYCPLAGGSTTPLELKLACQVIDWDFFHQRVHDIKRIGGGGMMTEWGSLSNTNLDLAELNHILRLADDHLVSQVYWQYKDYHDITCTGDAGISLYPGGEIQDDKVKILARTYAEVVAGNTVTMKFHEKISSLDIDASITINANLCPTHYARRRFNLVYEPNVKTSYIVEDVEEGAEEGEFAERTSVIRIDREHWYRRGVIVDVDWGEGPEGEVECSDDGRKVRLIHAEDVVEGQEISATVKPCYHLLHAMCTC
;
A
#
# COMPACT_ATOMS: atom_id res chain seq x y z
N MET A 1 14.24 62.30 -9.87
CA MET A 1 14.67 60.91 -9.60
C MET A 1 13.40 60.09 -9.39
N LYS A 2 12.99 59.30 -10.39
CA LYS A 2 11.84 58.39 -10.27
C LYS A 2 12.33 57.12 -9.56
N LEU A 3 11.82 56.84 -8.36
CA LEU A 3 12.05 55.55 -7.70
C LEU A 3 11.20 54.50 -8.41
N LEU A 4 11.85 53.55 -9.05
CA LEU A 4 11.25 52.36 -9.64
C LEU A 4 11.08 51.35 -8.50
N PHE A 5 9.84 51.08 -8.06
CA PHE A 5 9.55 49.95 -7.18
C PHE A 5 9.62 48.67 -8.02
N LEU A 6 10.67 47.88 -7.82
CA LEU A 6 10.78 46.53 -8.36
C LEU A 6 9.92 45.62 -7.46
N LEU A 7 8.73 45.24 -7.93
CA LEU A 7 7.96 44.13 -7.36
C LEU A 7 8.69 42.84 -7.73
N LEU A 8 9.53 42.34 -6.81
CA LEU A 8 10.05 40.97 -6.87
C LEU A 8 8.90 40.03 -6.50
N SER A 9 8.31 39.39 -7.51
CA SER A 9 7.48 38.20 -7.30
C SER A 9 8.39 37.09 -6.78
N LEU A 10 8.38 36.86 -5.47
CA LEU A 10 8.94 35.64 -4.90
C LEU A 10 8.13 34.47 -5.47
N PRO A 11 8.74 33.52 -6.21
CA PRO A 11 8.03 32.29 -6.55
C PRO A 11 7.66 31.61 -5.23
N SER A 12 6.38 31.29 -5.05
CA SER A 12 5.93 30.41 -3.99
C SER A 12 6.70 29.11 -4.12
N ILE A 13 7.69 28.90 -3.26
CA ILE A 13 8.36 27.61 -3.13
C ILE A 13 7.29 26.71 -2.52
N LEU A 14 6.55 25.96 -3.36
CA LEU A 14 5.83 24.80 -2.87
C LEU A 14 6.91 23.90 -2.27
N SER A 15 6.97 23.85 -0.94
CA SER A 15 7.82 22.90 -0.25
C SER A 15 7.42 21.50 -0.72
N ALA A 16 8.41 20.69 -1.11
CA ALA A 16 8.13 19.31 -1.46
C ALA A 16 7.42 18.63 -0.26
N PRO A 17 6.39 17.80 -0.48
CA PRO A 17 5.69 17.15 0.62
C PRO A 17 6.70 16.39 1.46
N SER A 18 6.70 16.59 2.78
CA SER A 18 7.62 15.89 3.67
C SER A 18 7.28 14.40 3.74
N PRO A 19 8.22 13.55 4.17
CA PRO A 19 7.97 12.12 4.34
C PRO A 19 6.79 11.85 5.28
N ILE A 20 6.02 10.81 4.97
CA ILE A 20 4.96 10.29 5.83
C ILE A 20 5.58 9.64 7.04
N LYS A 21 4.99 9.88 8.21
CA LYS A 21 5.37 9.30 9.50
C LYS A 21 4.26 8.42 10.03
N VAL A 22 4.51 7.81 11.17
CA VAL A 22 3.52 7.12 11.99
C VAL A 22 3.31 7.94 13.25
N ASP A 23 2.06 8.12 13.66
CA ASP A 23 1.73 8.60 15.00
C ASP A 23 1.82 7.44 16.00
N PRO A 24 2.77 7.47 16.96
CA PRO A 24 2.95 6.39 17.93
C PRO A 24 1.75 6.13 18.84
N GLU A 25 0.88 7.12 19.04
CA GLU A 25 -0.29 7.00 19.93
C GLU A 25 -1.46 6.31 19.25
N THR A 26 -1.62 6.53 17.93
CA THR A 26 -2.75 6.00 17.15
C THR A 26 -2.37 4.86 16.21
N ASN A 27 -1.06 4.62 16.00
CA ASN A 27 -0.51 3.69 15.01
C ASN A 27 -0.87 4.04 13.55
N HIS A 28 -1.41 5.23 13.29
CA HIS A 28 -1.81 5.67 11.95
C HIS A 28 -0.69 6.42 11.24
N PHE A 29 -0.70 6.36 9.91
CA PHE A 29 0.19 7.19 9.10
C PHE A 29 -0.24 8.65 9.17
N VAL A 30 0.72 9.57 9.23
CA VAL A 30 0.47 11.01 9.27
C VAL A 30 1.40 11.75 8.32
N ASP A 31 0.89 12.81 7.70
CA ASP A 31 1.73 13.72 6.90
C ASP A 31 2.41 14.79 7.78
N SER A 32 3.24 15.66 7.18
CA SER A 32 3.92 16.73 7.92
C SER A 32 3.00 17.81 8.47
N TYR A 33 1.73 17.82 8.08
CA TYR A 33 0.72 18.66 8.67
C TYR A 33 0.02 17.95 9.82
N GLY A 34 0.46 16.75 10.25
CA GLY A 34 -0.19 16.01 11.34
C GLY A 34 -1.56 15.44 10.97
N ARG A 35 -1.89 15.36 9.68
CA ARG A 35 -3.16 14.78 9.22
C ARG A 35 -3.01 13.28 9.04
N GLN A 36 -3.97 12.50 9.50
CA GLN A 36 -4.01 11.06 9.28
C GLN A 36 -4.13 10.74 7.79
N ARG A 37 -3.42 9.72 7.34
CA ARG A 37 -3.33 9.28 5.95
C ARG A 37 -3.79 7.84 5.83
N PHE A 38 -4.70 7.61 4.91
CA PHE A 38 -5.16 6.28 4.55
C PHE A 38 -4.70 5.95 3.14
N PHE A 39 -4.08 4.79 2.98
CA PHE A 39 -3.53 4.34 1.71
C PHE A 39 -4.31 3.15 1.18
N HIS A 40 -4.94 3.31 0.02
CA HIS A 40 -5.60 2.23 -0.70
C HIS A 40 -4.92 2.04 -2.05
N GLY A 41 -4.55 0.81 -2.37
CA GLY A 41 -3.71 0.56 -3.53
C GLY A 41 -3.79 -0.84 -4.12
N VAL A 42 -2.83 -1.11 -4.99
CA VAL A 42 -2.63 -2.38 -5.68
C VAL A 42 -1.15 -2.76 -5.71
N ASN A 43 -0.87 -4.05 -5.75
CA ASN A 43 0.46 -4.59 -5.99
C ASN A 43 0.80 -4.56 -7.50
N ALA A 44 2.06 -4.23 -7.81
CA ALA A 44 2.63 -4.28 -9.14
C ALA A 44 4.03 -4.93 -9.06
N VAL A 45 4.07 -6.25 -9.17
CA VAL A 45 5.30 -7.03 -9.00
C VAL A 45 5.53 -7.87 -10.26
N TYR A 46 6.62 -7.58 -10.98
CA TYR A 46 7.00 -8.32 -12.19
C TYR A 46 8.03 -9.39 -11.85
N LYS A 47 7.61 -10.66 -11.84
CA LYS A 47 8.35 -11.76 -11.18
C LYS A 47 9.39 -12.46 -12.07
N GLU A 48 9.39 -12.16 -13.38
CA GLU A 48 10.36 -12.67 -14.35
C GLU A 48 11.24 -11.56 -14.94
N GLU A 49 12.36 -11.90 -15.62
CA GLU A 49 13.17 -10.92 -16.35
C GLU A 49 12.29 -10.13 -17.35
N PRO A 50 12.32 -8.78 -17.36
CA PRO A 50 13.34 -7.88 -16.79
C PRO A 50 13.11 -7.40 -15.33
N TYR A 51 12.17 -8.00 -14.60
CA TYR A 51 11.83 -7.75 -13.19
C TYR A 51 11.21 -6.38 -12.90
N HIS A 52 10.71 -5.70 -13.94
CA HIS A 52 9.95 -4.47 -13.81
C HIS A 52 8.83 -4.42 -14.88
N PRO A 53 7.68 -3.80 -14.59
CA PRO A 53 6.68 -3.50 -15.59
C PRO A 53 7.22 -2.67 -16.77
N SER A 54 6.64 -2.84 -17.95
CA SER A 54 6.98 -2.03 -19.12
C SER A 54 6.56 -0.56 -18.93
N THR A 55 7.49 0.36 -19.17
CA THR A 55 7.25 1.82 -19.16
C THR A 55 6.84 2.36 -20.54
N GLY A 56 6.71 1.48 -21.53
CA GLY A 56 6.39 1.81 -22.92
C GLY A 56 4.88 1.98 -23.20
N GLU A 57 4.44 1.48 -24.35
CA GLU A 57 3.02 1.49 -24.74
C GLU A 57 2.14 0.74 -23.73
N TRP A 58 0.88 1.15 -23.62
CA TRP A 58 -0.07 0.51 -22.72
C TRP A 58 -0.28 -0.96 -23.09
N ASN A 59 -0.19 -1.84 -22.10
CA ASN A 59 -0.45 -3.27 -22.22
C ASN A 59 -1.20 -3.73 -20.97
N ALA A 60 -2.29 -4.48 -21.16
CA ALA A 60 -3.18 -4.89 -20.09
C ALA A 60 -2.54 -5.85 -19.07
N GLU A 61 -1.44 -6.52 -19.41
CA GLU A 61 -0.78 -7.54 -18.58
C GLU A 61 0.57 -7.05 -18.02
N GLU A 62 1.26 -6.16 -18.74
CA GLU A 62 2.69 -5.90 -18.51
C GLU A 62 3.07 -4.45 -18.22
N SER A 63 2.25 -3.46 -18.60
CA SER A 63 2.67 -2.05 -18.47
C SER A 63 2.42 -1.46 -17.08
N MET A 64 3.26 -0.50 -16.71
CA MET A 64 2.97 0.52 -15.69
C MET A 64 3.47 1.86 -16.23
N ASN A 65 2.66 2.50 -17.07
CA ASN A 65 2.96 3.78 -17.70
C ASN A 65 1.98 4.88 -17.24
N SER A 66 2.03 6.05 -17.89
CA SER A 66 1.17 7.19 -17.52
C SER A 66 -0.33 6.92 -17.68
N GLN A 67 -0.73 6.06 -18.63
CA GLN A 67 -2.13 5.65 -18.78
C GLN A 67 -2.57 4.77 -17.60
N ASP A 68 -1.68 3.88 -17.13
CA ASP A 68 -1.93 3.03 -15.96
C ASP A 68 -2.01 3.84 -14.66
N ALA A 69 -1.02 4.70 -14.41
CA ALA A 69 -1.02 5.59 -13.24
C ALA A 69 -2.27 6.47 -13.20
N LYS A 70 -2.64 7.04 -14.35
CA LYS A 70 -3.87 7.82 -14.47
C LYS A 70 -5.11 7.00 -14.17
N GLN A 71 -5.17 5.75 -14.63
CA GLN A 71 -6.30 4.87 -14.38
C GLN A 71 -6.42 4.51 -12.90
N LEU A 72 -5.30 4.18 -12.24
CA LEU A 72 -5.26 3.92 -10.80
C LEU A 72 -5.75 5.13 -9.99
N ALA A 73 -5.31 6.35 -10.36
CA ALA A 73 -5.77 7.58 -9.73
C ALA A 73 -7.26 7.87 -10.02
N ASP A 74 -7.74 7.60 -11.24
CA ASP A 74 -9.17 7.70 -11.57
C ASP A 74 -10.02 6.68 -10.77
N TRP A 75 -9.41 5.56 -10.35
CA TRP A 75 -9.97 4.59 -9.41
C TRP A 75 -9.76 4.95 -7.94
N GLY A 76 -9.13 6.07 -7.61
CA GLY A 76 -8.92 6.55 -6.24
C GLY A 76 -7.86 5.78 -5.46
N PHE A 77 -7.02 5.00 -6.14
CA PHE A 77 -5.84 4.44 -5.51
C PHE A 77 -4.79 5.53 -5.33
N ASN A 78 -4.14 5.56 -4.18
CA ASN A 78 -3.13 6.55 -3.82
C ASN A 78 -1.80 5.90 -3.37
N VAL A 79 -1.69 4.58 -3.45
CA VAL A 79 -0.45 3.84 -3.24
C VAL A 79 -0.32 2.67 -4.22
N VAL A 80 0.91 2.35 -4.61
CA VAL A 80 1.27 1.10 -5.29
C VAL A 80 2.42 0.45 -4.51
N ARG A 81 2.30 -0.84 -4.21
CA ARG A 81 3.42 -1.66 -3.73
C ARG A 81 4.14 -2.21 -4.95
N LEU A 82 5.33 -1.66 -5.21
CA LEU A 82 6.11 -1.90 -6.42
C LEU A 82 7.26 -2.85 -6.09
N GLY A 83 7.30 -3.99 -6.77
CA GLY A 83 8.38 -4.96 -6.61
C GLY A 83 9.73 -4.41 -7.07
N VAL A 84 10.73 -4.50 -6.20
CA VAL A 84 12.15 -4.22 -6.43
C VAL A 84 12.94 -5.49 -6.10
N LEU A 85 13.09 -6.37 -7.08
CA LEU A 85 13.67 -7.69 -6.85
C LEU A 85 15.20 -7.62 -6.83
N TRP A 86 15.83 -8.31 -5.87
CA TRP A 86 17.29 -8.41 -5.79
C TRP A 86 17.89 -9.01 -7.07
N SER A 87 17.17 -9.93 -7.72
CA SER A 87 17.56 -10.51 -9.02
C SER A 87 17.65 -9.47 -10.14
N GLY A 88 16.77 -8.46 -10.14
CA GLY A 88 16.80 -7.36 -11.11
C GLY A 88 17.97 -6.40 -10.87
N LEU A 89 18.27 -6.12 -9.60
CA LEU A 89 19.30 -5.16 -9.21
C LEU A 89 20.73 -5.75 -9.19
N GLU A 90 20.92 -6.97 -8.69
CA GLU A 90 22.26 -7.61 -8.61
C GLU A 90 22.24 -8.98 -9.31
N PRO A 91 22.09 -9.01 -10.65
CA PRO A 91 21.99 -10.25 -11.42
C PRO A 91 23.27 -11.10 -11.34
N THR A 92 24.42 -10.49 -11.02
CA THR A 92 25.68 -11.16 -10.74
C THR A 92 26.32 -10.54 -9.50
N GLN A 93 26.90 -11.38 -8.63
CA GLN A 93 27.49 -10.94 -7.36
C GLN A 93 28.42 -9.73 -7.53
N GLY A 94 28.14 -8.66 -6.78
CA GLY A 94 28.86 -7.40 -6.76
C GLY A 94 28.64 -6.50 -7.97
N THR A 95 27.80 -6.88 -8.94
CA THR A 95 27.53 -6.11 -10.16
C THR A 95 26.08 -5.61 -10.16
N PHE A 96 25.92 -4.33 -9.83
CA PHE A 96 24.62 -3.67 -9.76
C PHE A 96 24.15 -3.19 -11.15
N ASN A 97 22.96 -3.62 -11.56
CA ASN A 97 22.27 -3.18 -12.75
C ASN A 97 21.56 -1.84 -12.47
N ILE A 98 22.27 -0.75 -12.69
CA ILE A 98 21.71 0.59 -12.46
C ILE A 98 20.60 0.94 -13.47
N THR A 99 20.64 0.37 -14.68
CA THR A 99 19.58 0.55 -15.68
C THR A 99 18.24 -0.01 -15.20
N TYR A 100 18.25 -1.10 -14.42
CA TYR A 100 17.05 -1.60 -13.74
C TYR A 100 16.46 -0.53 -12.80
N LEU A 101 17.26 0.09 -11.94
CA LEU A 101 16.78 1.17 -11.06
C LEU A 101 16.33 2.41 -11.82
N ASP A 102 16.89 2.68 -13.00
CA ASP A 102 16.42 3.77 -13.86
C ASP A 102 14.98 3.51 -14.35
N GLU A 103 14.62 2.27 -14.67
CA GLU A 103 13.25 1.89 -15.00
C GLU A 103 12.31 1.94 -13.79
N ILE A 104 12.74 1.45 -12.62
CA ILE A 104 11.96 1.57 -11.37
C ILE A 104 11.70 3.05 -11.03
N GLN A 105 12.72 3.91 -11.14
CA GLN A 105 12.55 5.35 -10.91
C GLN A 105 11.58 5.99 -11.90
N LYS A 106 11.56 5.57 -13.18
CA LYS A 106 10.56 6.06 -14.16
C LYS A 106 9.14 5.68 -13.74
N ILE A 107 8.93 4.47 -13.23
CA ILE A 107 7.63 4.03 -12.72
C ILE A 107 7.24 4.88 -11.51
N VAL A 108 8.13 5.05 -10.52
CA VAL A 108 7.89 5.90 -9.33
C VAL A 108 7.53 7.33 -9.75
N ASN A 109 8.28 7.93 -10.68
CA ASN A 109 8.00 9.28 -11.19
C ASN A 109 6.64 9.38 -11.91
N THR A 110 6.25 8.30 -12.59
CA THR A 110 4.96 8.22 -13.30
C THR A 110 3.80 8.15 -12.30
N LEU A 111 3.90 7.32 -11.26
CA LEU A 111 2.92 7.22 -10.17
C LEU A 111 2.82 8.55 -9.40
N LYS A 112 3.96 9.15 -9.06
CA LYS A 112 4.06 10.49 -8.45
C LYS A 112 3.31 11.55 -9.23
N SER A 113 3.35 11.52 -10.57
CA SER A 113 2.68 12.52 -11.40
C SER A 113 1.15 12.53 -11.24
N GLU A 114 0.59 11.44 -10.71
CA GLU A 114 -0.83 11.27 -10.38
C GLU A 114 -1.07 11.24 -8.85
N ASN A 115 -0.09 11.68 -8.05
CA ASN A 115 -0.08 11.68 -6.58
C ASN A 115 -0.23 10.29 -5.93
N ILE A 116 0.28 9.25 -6.59
CA ILE A 116 0.30 7.88 -6.07
C ILE A 116 1.66 7.63 -5.40
N TYR A 117 1.63 7.25 -4.13
CA TYR A 117 2.81 6.85 -3.36
C TYR A 117 3.30 5.47 -3.80
N THR A 118 4.58 5.20 -3.60
CA THR A 118 5.19 3.89 -3.89
C THR A 118 5.78 3.28 -2.64
N ILE A 119 5.44 2.03 -2.33
CA ILE A 119 6.20 1.19 -1.39
C ILE A 119 7.19 0.39 -2.25
N LEU A 120 8.48 0.45 -1.92
CA LEU A 120 9.50 -0.35 -2.59
C LEU A 120 9.65 -1.66 -1.84
N ASP A 121 9.15 -2.72 -2.46
CA ASP A 121 9.07 -4.05 -1.87
C ASP A 121 10.18 -4.96 -2.42
N MET A 122 11.09 -5.42 -1.55
CA MET A 122 11.99 -6.50 -1.93
C MET A 122 11.19 -7.80 -1.99
N HIS A 123 10.59 -8.01 -3.15
CA HIS A 123 9.70 -9.13 -3.36
C HIS A 123 10.47 -10.44 -3.54
N GLN A 124 9.93 -11.51 -3.00
CA GLN A 124 10.35 -12.87 -3.24
C GLN A 124 9.18 -13.82 -2.99
N ASP A 125 9.13 -14.89 -3.77
CA ASP A 125 8.38 -16.09 -3.43
C ASP A 125 9.34 -17.26 -3.46
N VAL A 126 9.29 -18.15 -2.47
CA VAL A 126 10.13 -19.37 -2.41
C VAL A 126 11.62 -19.05 -2.62
N LEU A 127 12.03 -17.88 -2.15
CA LEU A 127 13.35 -17.27 -2.20
C LEU A 127 13.90 -16.93 -3.59
N SER A 128 13.87 -17.86 -4.55
CA SER A 128 14.64 -17.72 -5.79
C SER A 128 14.10 -18.58 -6.91
N ARG A 129 14.40 -18.16 -8.14
CA ARG A 129 14.23 -18.93 -9.37
C ARG A 129 14.79 -20.36 -9.26
N ALA A 130 15.88 -20.55 -8.51
CA ALA A 130 16.48 -21.86 -8.23
C ALA A 130 15.51 -22.88 -7.60
N PHE A 131 14.46 -22.40 -6.94
CA PHE A 131 13.51 -23.19 -6.16
C PHE A 131 12.07 -23.05 -6.66
N CYS A 132 11.88 -22.80 -7.97
CA CYS A 132 10.56 -22.51 -8.55
C CYS A 132 9.91 -21.22 -8.01
N GLY A 133 10.73 -20.30 -7.49
CA GLY A 133 10.32 -19.01 -6.96
C GLY A 133 10.88 -17.82 -7.73
N ASN A 134 11.03 -16.68 -7.06
CA ASN A 134 11.62 -15.44 -7.58
C ASN A 134 12.22 -14.61 -6.43
N GLY A 135 12.83 -13.46 -6.75
CA GLY A 135 13.32 -12.50 -5.76
C GLY A 135 14.84 -12.49 -5.62
N ILE A 136 15.42 -13.50 -4.98
CA ILE A 136 16.88 -13.60 -4.73
C ILE A 136 17.62 -14.17 -5.96
N PRO A 137 18.74 -13.54 -6.39
CA PRO A 137 19.46 -13.95 -7.57
C PRO A 137 20.03 -15.37 -7.46
N LEU A 138 20.12 -16.05 -8.60
CA LEU A 138 20.59 -17.44 -8.68
C LEU A 138 21.97 -17.64 -8.03
N TRP A 139 22.90 -16.70 -8.18
CA TRP A 139 24.24 -16.82 -7.57
C TRP A 139 24.17 -16.85 -6.03
N ALA A 140 23.26 -16.09 -5.42
CA ALA A 140 23.09 -16.05 -3.97
C ALA A 140 22.39 -17.32 -3.48
N ALA A 141 21.38 -17.79 -4.21
CA ALA A 141 20.71 -19.05 -3.93
C ALA A 141 21.63 -20.26 -4.10
N ASP A 142 22.53 -20.27 -5.09
CA ASP A 142 23.49 -21.35 -5.34
C ASP A 142 24.52 -21.48 -4.21
N ILE A 143 25.05 -20.35 -3.74
CA ILE A 143 25.91 -20.32 -2.54
C ILE A 143 25.18 -20.93 -1.33
N ALA A 144 23.89 -20.67 -1.21
CA ALA A 144 23.06 -21.18 -0.13
C ALA A 144 22.64 -22.66 -0.31
N SER A 145 22.46 -23.11 -1.55
CA SER A 145 21.95 -24.44 -1.92
C SER A 145 23.01 -25.54 -1.88
N ASN A 146 24.30 -25.19 -2.08
CA ASN A 146 25.47 -26.09 -1.96
C ASN A 146 25.58 -26.79 -0.58
N GLU A 147 24.76 -26.39 0.38
CA GLU A 147 24.68 -26.91 1.75
C GLU A 147 23.49 -27.86 1.98
N SER A 148 22.72 -28.16 0.94
CA SER A 148 21.41 -28.81 1.04
C SER A 148 21.27 -30.06 0.15
N LYS A 149 20.25 -30.89 0.44
CA LYS A 149 19.84 -31.99 -0.46
C LYS A 149 19.24 -31.43 -1.74
N ALA A 150 19.21 -32.21 -2.82
CA ALA A 150 18.58 -31.81 -4.08
C ALA A 150 17.14 -31.26 -3.86
N PHE A 151 16.92 -30.01 -4.28
CA PHE A 151 15.56 -29.46 -4.47
C PHE A 151 14.81 -30.41 -5.42
N PRO A 152 13.54 -30.75 -5.15
CA PRO A 152 12.61 -30.14 -4.21
C PRO A 152 12.26 -31.01 -2.99
N LEU A 153 13.13 -31.93 -2.55
CA LEU A 153 12.77 -32.88 -1.49
C LEU A 153 12.28 -32.19 -0.20
N PRO A 154 11.17 -32.68 0.43
CA PRO A 154 10.43 -33.91 0.14
C PRO A 154 9.32 -33.79 -0.93
N VAL A 155 9.12 -32.62 -1.54
CA VAL A 155 8.14 -32.43 -2.62
C VAL A 155 8.57 -33.26 -3.83
N LYS A 156 7.70 -34.17 -4.29
CA LYS A 156 7.97 -35.02 -5.46
C LYS A 156 7.62 -34.28 -6.75
N MET A 157 8.60 -33.98 -7.58
CA MET A 157 8.41 -33.36 -8.88
C MET A 157 8.66 -34.35 -10.03
N PRO A 158 8.10 -34.12 -11.22
CA PRO A 158 8.31 -34.99 -12.39
C PRO A 158 9.75 -34.98 -12.94
N TYR A 159 10.66 -34.17 -12.38
CA TYR A 159 12.05 -34.11 -12.79
C TYR A 159 13.02 -34.21 -11.60
N GLU A 160 14.11 -34.96 -11.80
CA GLU A 160 15.23 -35.08 -10.88
C GLU A 160 16.30 -34.05 -11.27
N VAL A 161 16.64 -33.11 -10.39
CA VAL A 161 17.76 -32.17 -10.60
C VAL A 161 19.07 -32.98 -10.65
N VAL A 162 19.63 -33.13 -11.85
CA VAL A 162 20.97 -33.71 -12.04
C VAL A 162 21.97 -32.58 -12.19
N ASP A 163 23.01 -32.64 -11.37
CA ASP A 163 24.15 -31.72 -11.31
C ASP A 163 24.66 -31.31 -12.72
N ASN A 164 24.76 -30.00 -12.94
CA ASN A 164 25.38 -29.28 -14.07
C ASN A 164 24.63 -29.17 -15.42
N GLY A 165 23.31 -28.89 -15.37
CA GLY A 165 22.49 -28.31 -16.46
C GLY A 165 21.80 -29.35 -17.37
N THR A 166 20.63 -29.13 -18.00
CA THR A 166 19.80 -27.93 -18.21
C THR A 166 18.34 -28.23 -17.84
N PRO A 167 17.80 -27.65 -16.76
CA PRO A 167 16.42 -27.18 -16.76
C PRO A 167 16.43 -25.64 -16.82
N GLY A 168 15.35 -24.95 -17.17
CA GLY A 168 15.22 -24.17 -18.44
C GLY A 168 16.20 -23.02 -18.76
N THR A 169 17.50 -23.32 -18.93
CA THR A 169 18.63 -22.52 -19.50
C THR A 169 19.41 -21.59 -18.57
N ASP A 170 18.88 -21.33 -17.38
CA ASP A 170 19.58 -20.70 -16.25
C ASP A 170 20.07 -21.74 -15.21
N GLY A 171 19.76 -23.02 -15.43
CA GLY A 171 20.10 -24.12 -14.52
C GLY A 171 19.01 -24.44 -13.49
N ALA A 172 17.95 -23.64 -13.41
CA ALA A 172 16.84 -23.83 -12.49
C ALA A 172 15.70 -24.68 -13.10
N PRO A 173 14.82 -25.33 -12.30
CA PRO A 173 13.69 -26.14 -12.81
C PRO A 173 12.89 -25.41 -13.89
N LYS A 174 12.33 -26.10 -14.90
CA LYS A 174 11.52 -25.42 -15.93
C LYS A 174 10.26 -24.83 -15.31
N ILE A 175 9.82 -23.67 -15.80
CA ILE A 175 8.61 -23.01 -15.31
C ILE A 175 7.41 -23.95 -15.44
N GLU A 176 7.26 -24.67 -16.56
CA GLU A 176 6.13 -25.59 -16.74
C GLU A 176 6.10 -26.72 -15.70
N ASP A 177 7.28 -27.17 -15.25
CA ASP A 177 7.37 -28.15 -14.17
C ASP A 177 6.97 -27.49 -12.84
N CYS A 178 7.49 -26.29 -12.55
CA CYS A 178 7.15 -25.52 -11.35
C CYS A 178 5.65 -25.32 -11.18
N LEU A 179 4.93 -25.03 -12.27
CA LEU A 179 3.48 -24.83 -12.30
C LEU A 179 2.66 -26.12 -12.15
N SER A 180 3.30 -27.29 -12.10
CA SER A 180 2.60 -28.57 -11.88
C SER A 180 2.13 -28.79 -10.44
N LYS A 181 2.53 -27.91 -9.52
CA LYS A 181 2.11 -27.90 -8.11
C LYS A 181 1.93 -26.47 -7.62
N ASP A 182 1.16 -26.37 -6.55
CA ASP A 182 1.07 -25.15 -5.76
C ASP A 182 2.46 -24.77 -5.22
N PHE A 183 2.86 -23.53 -5.52
CA PHE A 183 4.17 -22.98 -5.18
C PHE A 183 4.44 -22.99 -3.67
N ILE A 184 3.39 -22.84 -2.83
CA ILE A 184 3.54 -22.80 -1.38
C ILE A 184 4.18 -24.10 -0.84
N THR A 185 3.99 -25.21 -1.56
CA THR A 185 4.57 -26.50 -1.18
C THR A 185 6.09 -26.49 -1.21
N TYR A 186 6.70 -25.63 -2.03
CA TYR A 186 8.15 -25.54 -2.18
C TYR A 186 8.86 -24.87 -1.00
N TYR A 187 8.17 -24.04 -0.20
CA TYR A 187 8.70 -23.51 1.07
C TYR A 187 9.09 -24.64 2.04
N PHE A 188 8.35 -25.75 1.99
CA PHE A 188 8.66 -26.93 2.79
C PHE A 188 9.82 -27.76 2.22
N SER A 189 10.50 -27.36 1.16
CA SER A 189 11.69 -28.07 0.69
C SER A 189 12.88 -27.83 1.64
N GLY A 190 13.72 -28.86 1.82
CA GLY A 190 14.90 -28.75 2.67
C GLY A 190 15.92 -27.73 2.15
N SER A 191 16.01 -27.54 0.84
CA SER A 191 16.91 -26.57 0.22
C SER A 191 16.46 -25.12 0.43
N VAL A 192 15.15 -24.82 0.30
CA VAL A 192 14.62 -23.47 0.58
C VAL A 192 14.83 -23.13 2.05
N SER A 193 14.50 -24.06 2.95
CA SER A 193 14.73 -23.94 4.40
C SER A 193 16.20 -23.61 4.74
N LYS A 194 17.16 -24.33 4.12
CA LYS A 194 18.60 -24.05 4.28
C LYS A 194 19.05 -22.73 3.67
N ALA A 195 18.42 -22.31 2.58
CA ALA A 195 18.80 -21.10 1.88
C ALA A 195 18.39 -19.84 2.65
N PHE A 196 17.15 -19.79 3.17
CA PHE A 196 16.73 -18.76 4.12
C PHE A 196 17.63 -18.72 5.37
N GLN A 197 17.94 -19.89 5.95
CA GLN A 197 18.84 -19.94 7.11
C GLN A 197 20.23 -19.37 6.79
N SER A 198 20.76 -19.65 5.60
CA SER A 198 22.08 -19.15 5.18
C SER A 198 22.08 -17.63 5.00
N LEU A 199 20.97 -17.05 4.52
CA LEU A 199 20.79 -15.61 4.48
C LEU A 199 20.80 -15.03 5.91
N TYR A 200 19.97 -15.55 6.82
CA TYR A 200 19.89 -15.04 8.19
C TYR A 200 21.20 -15.18 8.99
N ASP A 201 21.92 -16.30 8.82
CA ASP A 201 23.20 -16.54 9.48
C ASP A 201 24.37 -15.72 8.88
N ASN A 202 24.09 -14.89 7.86
CA ASN A 202 25.09 -14.22 7.04
C ASN A 202 26.17 -15.19 6.51
N LYS A 203 25.76 -16.41 6.17
CA LYS A 203 26.69 -17.42 5.68
C LYS A 203 27.28 -16.92 4.36
N TYR A 204 28.60 -17.05 4.21
CA TYR A 204 29.33 -16.56 3.03
C TYR A 204 29.16 -15.06 2.72
N GLY A 205 28.69 -14.26 3.68
CA GLY A 205 28.41 -12.83 3.46
C GLY A 205 27.10 -12.55 2.72
N LEU A 206 26.14 -13.49 2.70
CA LEU A 206 24.87 -13.29 2.00
C LEU A 206 24.05 -12.13 2.55
N LEU A 207 23.99 -11.96 3.87
CA LEU A 207 23.32 -10.80 4.49
C LEU A 207 24.09 -9.52 4.24
N ASP A 208 25.42 -9.56 4.16
CA ASP A 208 26.23 -8.40 3.75
C ASP A 208 25.86 -7.94 2.34
N GLN A 209 25.69 -8.86 1.39
CA GLN A 209 25.26 -8.53 0.04
C GLN A 209 23.81 -8.05 -0.01
N PHE A 210 22.91 -8.66 0.77
CA PHE A 210 21.52 -8.21 0.89
C PHE A 210 21.43 -6.79 1.47
N VAL A 211 22.25 -6.48 2.47
CA VAL A 211 22.41 -5.13 3.00
C VAL A 211 22.93 -4.19 1.90
N LYS A 212 23.89 -4.61 1.08
CA LYS A 212 24.38 -3.78 -0.03
C LYS A 212 23.32 -3.53 -1.09
N PHE A 213 22.48 -4.51 -1.40
CA PHE A 213 21.30 -4.33 -2.23
C PHE A 213 20.42 -3.19 -1.71
N TRP A 214 20.08 -3.21 -0.41
CA TRP A 214 19.29 -2.15 0.21
C TRP A 214 19.98 -0.79 0.21
N GLU A 215 21.28 -0.73 0.50
CA GLU A 215 22.04 0.53 0.42
C GLU A 215 21.91 1.16 -0.98
N VAL A 216 22.04 0.36 -2.05
CA VAL A 216 21.94 0.86 -3.43
C VAL A 216 20.51 1.31 -3.78
N VAL A 217 19.47 0.63 -3.27
CA VAL A 217 18.07 1.07 -3.43
C VAL A 217 17.83 2.38 -2.68
N VAL A 218 18.24 2.48 -1.42
CA VAL A 218 17.98 3.68 -0.61
C VAL A 218 18.75 4.89 -1.16
N GLU A 219 20.03 4.72 -1.54
CA GLU A 219 20.83 5.77 -2.22
C GLU A 219 20.13 6.33 -3.47
N ARG A 220 19.33 5.52 -4.17
CA ARG A 220 18.57 5.97 -5.34
C ARG A 220 17.34 6.81 -4.94
N PHE A 221 16.65 6.46 -3.87
CA PHE A 221 15.30 6.94 -3.57
C PHE A 221 15.21 7.82 -2.30
N GLU A 222 16.31 8.11 -1.62
CA GLU A 222 16.33 8.94 -0.40
C GLU A 222 15.73 10.35 -0.62
N GLU A 223 15.88 10.93 -1.81
CA GLU A 223 15.32 12.26 -2.14
C GLU A 223 13.89 12.21 -2.73
N GLU A 224 13.32 11.03 -2.99
CA GLU A 224 12.00 10.89 -3.62
C GLU A 224 10.87 10.78 -2.58
N ASN A 225 10.20 11.90 -2.30
CA ASN A 225 9.16 12.00 -1.28
C ASN A 225 7.86 11.21 -1.59
N TYR A 226 7.65 10.77 -2.84
CA TYR A 226 6.55 9.86 -3.17
C TYR A 226 6.91 8.39 -2.99
N VAL A 227 8.12 8.05 -2.55
CA VAL A 227 8.39 6.75 -1.93
C VAL A 227 7.90 6.82 -0.49
N LEU A 228 6.86 6.03 -0.17
CA LEU A 228 6.29 5.93 1.17
C LEU A 228 7.27 5.27 2.14
N GLY A 229 7.98 4.26 1.67
CA GLY A 229 8.94 3.52 2.46
C GLY A 229 9.54 2.31 1.76
N TYR A 230 10.34 1.59 2.54
CA TYR A 230 11.14 0.43 2.12
C TYR A 230 10.67 -0.80 2.86
N GLU A 231 10.17 -1.80 2.14
CA GLU A 231 9.70 -3.07 2.71
C GLU A 231 10.77 -4.15 2.56
N ILE A 232 11.37 -4.51 3.71
CA ILE A 232 12.68 -5.16 3.74
C ILE A 232 12.71 -6.47 2.96
N ILE A 233 11.67 -7.29 3.09
CA ILE A 233 11.53 -8.57 2.38
C ILE A 233 10.07 -9.04 2.46
N ASN A 234 9.51 -9.42 1.32
CA ASN A 234 8.21 -10.07 1.23
C ASN A 234 8.23 -11.46 1.89
N GLU A 235 7.21 -11.78 2.68
CA GLU A 235 6.89 -13.11 3.22
C GLU A 235 8.10 -13.95 3.66
N PRO A 236 8.90 -13.48 4.64
CA PRO A 236 10.08 -14.22 5.10
C PRO A 236 9.71 -15.61 5.66
N TRP A 237 10.48 -16.63 5.28
CA TRP A 237 10.28 -17.99 5.79
C TRP A 237 11.04 -18.24 7.09
N ALA A 238 10.62 -19.24 7.87
CA ALA A 238 11.15 -19.58 9.19
C ALA A 238 12.57 -20.23 9.19
N GLY A 239 13.38 -20.02 8.14
CA GLY A 239 14.71 -20.60 8.04
C GLY A 239 14.69 -22.14 7.99
N ASP A 240 15.69 -22.78 8.63
CA ASP A 240 15.86 -24.23 8.54
C ASP A 240 15.00 -24.99 9.56
N ILE A 241 13.73 -25.18 9.22
CA ILE A 241 12.73 -25.89 10.04
C ILE A 241 13.01 -27.40 10.18
N TYR A 242 13.92 -27.97 9.38
CA TYR A 242 14.28 -29.38 9.45
C TYR A 242 15.33 -29.67 10.53
N SER A 243 16.26 -28.75 10.74
CA SER A 243 17.22 -28.85 11.86
C SER A 243 16.60 -28.40 13.18
N ASP A 244 15.72 -27.40 13.15
CA ASP A 244 14.97 -26.94 14.32
C ASP A 244 13.50 -26.65 13.99
N PRO A 245 12.60 -27.62 14.19
CA PRO A 245 11.16 -27.42 13.95
C PRO A 245 10.51 -26.33 14.81
N ARG A 246 11.14 -25.92 15.92
CA ARG A 246 10.60 -24.85 16.79
C ARG A 246 10.57 -23.50 16.09
N ARG A 247 11.39 -23.31 15.04
CA ARG A 247 11.45 -22.09 14.22
C ARG A 247 10.11 -21.73 13.59
N ILE A 248 9.23 -22.71 13.37
CA ILE A 248 7.84 -22.48 12.97
C ILE A 248 7.08 -21.58 13.97
N PHE A 249 7.57 -21.39 15.19
CA PHE A 249 6.89 -20.55 16.20
C PHE A 249 7.75 -19.41 16.74
N ASN A 250 9.07 -19.43 16.53
CA ASN A 250 9.97 -18.46 17.16
C ASN A 250 11.02 -17.87 16.22
N ALA A 251 10.91 -18.08 14.91
CA ALA A 251 11.88 -17.52 13.95
C ALA A 251 11.82 -15.99 13.88
N GLU A 252 10.71 -15.34 14.21
CA GLU A 252 10.60 -13.88 14.25
C GLU A 252 11.62 -13.27 15.22
N SER A 253 11.52 -13.60 16.51
CA SER A 253 12.48 -13.10 17.51
C SER A 253 13.88 -13.69 17.37
N SER A 254 14.01 -14.96 16.96
CA SER A 254 15.33 -15.63 16.96
C SER A 254 16.15 -15.42 15.68
N LEU A 255 15.52 -15.11 14.54
CA LEU A 255 16.17 -14.96 13.24
C LEU A 255 15.83 -13.63 12.55
N LEU A 256 14.53 -13.30 12.42
CA LEU A 256 14.12 -12.11 11.65
C LEU A 256 14.47 -10.80 12.35
N GLU A 257 14.29 -10.69 13.66
CA GLU A 257 14.62 -9.45 14.38
C GLU A 257 16.11 -9.08 14.24
N PRO A 258 17.09 -9.98 14.47
CA PRO A 258 18.50 -9.68 14.18
C PRO A 258 18.78 -9.33 12.70
N PHE A 259 18.10 -10.00 11.77
CA PHE A 259 18.21 -9.72 10.33
C PHE A 259 17.69 -8.32 10.00
N TYR A 260 16.49 -7.97 10.46
CA TYR A 260 15.85 -6.68 10.28
C TYR A 260 16.63 -5.55 10.89
N LYS A 261 17.17 -5.74 12.10
CA LYS A 261 18.03 -4.75 12.73
C LYS A 261 19.23 -4.38 11.85
N ARG A 262 19.89 -5.38 11.25
CA ARG A 262 21.08 -5.14 10.42
C ARG A 262 20.75 -4.41 9.12
N VAL A 263 19.62 -4.74 8.49
CA VAL A 263 19.16 -4.05 7.28
C VAL A 263 18.71 -2.62 7.63
N HIS A 264 17.93 -2.46 8.69
CA HIS A 264 17.50 -1.16 9.20
C HIS A 264 18.70 -0.23 9.48
N GLU A 265 19.73 -0.71 10.19
CA GLU A 265 20.94 0.08 10.46
C GLU A 265 21.64 0.55 9.18
N ALA A 266 21.50 -0.18 8.07
CA ALA A 266 22.04 0.24 6.78
C ALA A 266 21.16 1.26 6.08
N ILE A 267 19.83 1.05 6.09
CA ILE A 267 18.86 2.02 5.56
C ILE A 267 19.02 3.36 6.28
N ARG A 268 19.06 3.38 7.61
CA ARG A 268 19.16 4.60 8.43
C ARG A 268 20.48 5.34 8.34
N ARG A 269 21.55 4.73 7.80
CA ARG A 269 22.78 5.47 7.47
C ARG A 269 22.60 6.42 6.28
N ILE A 270 21.58 6.19 5.47
CA ILE A 270 21.32 6.92 4.21
C ILE A 270 20.01 7.72 4.37
N ASP A 271 18.90 7.05 4.68
CA ASP A 271 17.58 7.65 4.87
C ASP A 271 17.05 7.41 6.30
N ASP A 272 17.11 8.45 7.13
CA ASP A 272 16.60 8.44 8.51
C ASP A 272 15.12 8.85 8.63
N GLU A 273 14.44 9.07 7.50
CA GLU A 273 13.14 9.73 7.47
C GLU A 273 12.01 8.79 7.05
N LYS A 274 12.15 8.05 5.95
CA LYS A 274 11.06 7.25 5.38
C LYS A 274 10.69 6.05 6.26
N ILE A 275 9.48 5.52 6.04
CA ILE A 275 9.02 4.34 6.78
C ILE A 275 9.84 3.12 6.35
N VAL A 276 10.27 2.33 7.34
CA VAL A 276 10.77 0.97 7.09
C VAL A 276 9.64 0.00 7.40
N PHE A 277 9.18 -0.70 6.38
CA PHE A 277 8.18 -1.75 6.47
C PHE A 277 8.88 -3.09 6.75
N TYR A 278 8.34 -3.86 7.68
CA TYR A 278 8.83 -5.18 8.05
C TYR A 278 7.65 -6.15 8.15
N GLU A 279 7.87 -7.39 7.72
CA GLU A 279 6.85 -8.43 7.73
C GLU A 279 7.07 -9.46 8.84
N PRO A 280 6.00 -10.08 9.37
CA PRO A 280 6.08 -11.34 10.11
C PRO A 280 6.37 -12.52 9.15
N LEU A 281 6.35 -13.75 9.67
CA LEU A 281 6.59 -14.95 8.86
C LEU A 281 5.45 -15.21 7.84
N THR A 282 5.80 -15.76 6.67
CA THR A 282 4.95 -16.02 5.47
C THR A 282 3.51 -16.49 5.74
N TYR A 283 3.26 -17.27 6.79
CA TYR A 283 1.96 -17.90 6.98
C TYR A 283 0.96 -17.06 7.77
N ASP A 284 1.38 -16.01 8.48
CA ASP A 284 0.53 -15.04 9.19
C ASP A 284 -0.55 -15.61 10.16
N VAL A 285 -0.53 -16.92 10.49
CA VAL A 285 -1.62 -17.58 11.24
C VAL A 285 -1.55 -17.44 12.77
N TRP A 286 -0.40 -17.10 13.33
CA TRP A 286 -0.18 -17.01 14.79
C TRP A 286 0.16 -15.57 15.18
N PRO A 287 -0.02 -15.20 16.47
CA PRO A 287 0.43 -13.90 16.96
C PRO A 287 1.92 -13.68 16.63
N VAL A 288 2.25 -12.48 16.17
CA VAL A 288 3.61 -12.14 15.74
C VAL A 288 4.59 -12.22 16.92
N GLY A 289 5.70 -12.90 16.73
CA GLY A 289 6.69 -13.24 17.76
C GLY A 289 7.72 -12.15 18.10
N PHE A 290 7.55 -10.91 17.61
CA PHE A 290 8.37 -9.77 18.01
C PHE A 290 7.88 -9.21 19.36
N ASP A 291 8.81 -8.90 20.27
CA ASP A 291 8.49 -8.26 21.56
C ASP A 291 8.36 -6.73 21.45
N SER A 292 9.06 -6.13 20.48
CA SER A 292 9.07 -4.69 20.15
C SER A 292 9.42 -4.51 18.67
N ILE A 293 9.42 -3.28 18.16
CA ILE A 293 9.74 -2.96 16.77
C ILE A 293 11.10 -3.58 16.37
N PRO A 294 11.15 -4.53 15.40
CA PRO A 294 12.38 -5.24 15.05
C PRO A 294 13.34 -4.39 14.19
N VAL A 295 12.87 -3.26 13.67
CA VAL A 295 13.61 -2.32 12.83
C VAL A 295 14.01 -1.07 13.64
N GLY A 296 14.92 -1.24 14.59
CA GLY A 296 15.53 -0.14 15.34
C GLY A 296 14.92 0.14 16.72
N GLY A 297 13.83 -0.53 17.09
CA GLY A 297 13.17 -0.35 18.40
C GLY A 297 12.42 0.97 18.54
N ASP A 298 12.11 1.34 19.79
CA ASP A 298 11.18 2.42 20.14
C ASP A 298 11.57 3.81 19.55
N GLU A 299 12.86 4.07 19.33
CA GLU A 299 13.35 5.31 18.70
C GLU A 299 12.76 5.53 17.30
N TYR A 300 12.41 4.45 16.60
CA TYR A 300 11.92 4.48 15.22
C TYR A 300 10.42 4.20 15.11
N THR A 301 9.68 4.29 16.21
CA THR A 301 8.23 4.06 16.26
C THR A 301 7.46 4.96 15.28
N ASP A 302 7.92 6.19 15.08
CA ASP A 302 7.29 7.17 14.18
C ASP A 302 7.65 6.96 12.69
N ARG A 303 8.43 5.93 12.34
CA ARG A 303 8.86 5.62 10.97
C ARG A 303 9.14 4.13 10.75
N SER A 304 8.41 3.28 11.46
CA SER A 304 8.43 1.83 11.29
C SER A 304 6.99 1.35 11.17
N ALA A 305 6.72 0.43 10.25
CA ALA A 305 5.38 -0.12 10.10
C ALA A 305 5.42 -1.63 9.85
N MET A 306 4.56 -2.37 10.51
CA MET A 306 4.36 -3.78 10.20
C MET A 306 3.55 -3.89 8.91
N SER A 307 4.15 -4.43 7.87
CA SER A 307 3.41 -4.94 6.73
C SER A 307 2.98 -6.38 7.01
N TYR A 308 1.77 -6.75 6.62
CA TYR A 308 1.23 -8.10 6.88
C TYR A 308 0.20 -8.48 5.84
N HIS A 309 0.00 -9.78 5.66
CA HIS A 309 -0.89 -10.32 4.63
C HIS A 309 -2.12 -11.00 5.24
N ILE A 310 -3.25 -10.89 4.54
CA ILE A 310 -4.48 -11.62 4.90
C ILE A 310 -4.91 -12.47 3.72
N TYR A 311 -4.62 -13.77 3.82
CA TYR A 311 -5.06 -14.80 2.91
C TYR A 311 -5.69 -15.96 3.67
N CYS A 312 -6.92 -16.32 3.32
CA CYS A 312 -7.53 -17.52 3.86
C CYS A 312 -6.86 -18.79 3.29
N PRO A 313 -6.30 -19.68 4.13
CA PRO A 313 -5.65 -20.92 3.67
C PRO A 313 -6.63 -21.96 3.10
N LEU A 314 -7.94 -21.73 3.25
CA LEU A 314 -9.00 -22.59 2.71
C LEU A 314 -9.56 -22.07 1.37
N ALA A 315 -9.11 -20.91 0.89
CA ALA A 315 -9.53 -20.35 -0.39
C ALA A 315 -8.80 -21.06 -1.54
N GLY A 316 -9.45 -22.05 -2.16
CA GLY A 316 -8.96 -22.76 -3.35
C GLY A 316 -9.51 -22.18 -4.66
N GLY A 317 -9.53 -20.84 -4.76
CA GLY A 317 -10.03 -20.11 -5.92
C GLY A 317 -11.55 -20.19 -6.13
N SER A 318 -11.98 -19.90 -7.37
CA SER A 318 -13.40 -19.69 -7.76
C SER A 318 -14.33 -20.89 -7.53
N THR A 319 -13.77 -22.09 -7.36
CA THR A 319 -14.53 -23.35 -7.17
C THR A 319 -14.70 -23.75 -5.71
N THR A 320 -14.20 -22.94 -4.77
CA THR A 320 -14.28 -23.20 -3.33
C THR A 320 -15.76 -23.29 -2.87
N PRO A 321 -16.17 -24.39 -2.21
CA PRO A 321 -17.51 -24.54 -1.64
C PRO A 321 -17.91 -23.41 -0.69
N LEU A 322 -19.19 -23.08 -0.63
CA LEU A 322 -19.73 -22.01 0.19
C LEU A 322 -19.35 -22.16 1.67
N GLU A 323 -19.38 -23.37 2.20
CA GLU A 323 -19.06 -23.65 3.61
C GLU A 323 -17.60 -23.31 3.94
N LEU A 324 -16.68 -23.53 3.00
CA LEU A 324 -15.26 -23.17 3.18
C LEU A 324 -15.07 -21.65 3.07
N LYS A 325 -15.82 -20.96 2.21
CA LYS A 325 -15.79 -19.49 2.15
C LYS A 325 -16.33 -18.85 3.42
N LEU A 326 -17.41 -19.38 3.99
CA LEU A 326 -17.89 -18.92 5.29
C LEU A 326 -16.88 -19.18 6.42
N ALA A 327 -16.13 -20.29 6.35
CA ALA A 327 -15.02 -20.53 7.26
C ALA A 327 -13.88 -19.51 7.05
N CYS A 328 -13.57 -19.14 5.79
CA CYS A 328 -12.61 -18.08 5.48
C CYS A 328 -12.97 -16.77 6.15
N GLN A 329 -14.22 -16.32 6.06
CA GLN A 329 -14.64 -15.07 6.71
C GLN A 329 -14.34 -15.02 8.21
N VAL A 330 -14.44 -16.16 8.89
CA VAL A 330 -14.11 -16.28 10.32
C VAL A 330 -12.60 -16.29 10.53
N ILE A 331 -11.84 -16.97 9.67
CA ILE A 331 -10.37 -17.02 9.73
C ILE A 331 -9.78 -15.63 9.43
N ASP A 332 -10.23 -14.99 8.36
CA ASP A 332 -9.82 -13.64 7.96
C ASP A 332 -10.17 -12.63 9.05
N TRP A 333 -11.36 -12.74 9.68
CA TRP A 333 -11.70 -11.92 10.84
C TRP A 333 -10.71 -12.12 11.99
N ASP A 334 -10.37 -13.36 12.33
CA ASP A 334 -9.46 -13.68 13.43
C ASP A 334 -8.03 -13.18 13.15
N PHE A 335 -7.49 -13.47 11.96
CA PHE A 335 -6.15 -13.02 11.54
C PHE A 335 -6.07 -11.50 11.53
N PHE A 336 -7.08 -10.82 10.97
CA PHE A 336 -7.11 -9.36 10.92
C PHE A 336 -7.08 -8.76 12.33
N HIS A 337 -7.89 -9.25 13.26
CA HIS A 337 -7.91 -8.75 14.65
C HIS A 337 -6.61 -9.07 15.38
N GLN A 338 -6.00 -10.22 15.13
CA GLN A 338 -4.69 -10.56 15.66
C GLN A 338 -3.62 -9.56 15.17
N ARG A 339 -3.59 -9.21 13.88
CA ARG A 339 -2.65 -8.22 13.33
C ARG A 339 -2.84 -6.83 13.92
N VAL A 340 -4.08 -6.35 14.04
CA VAL A 340 -4.38 -5.07 14.71
C VAL A 340 -3.90 -5.09 16.17
N HIS A 341 -4.09 -6.20 16.89
CA HIS A 341 -3.59 -6.35 18.25
C HIS A 341 -2.05 -6.39 18.30
N ASP A 342 -1.40 -7.07 17.37
CA ASP A 342 0.05 -7.16 17.28
C ASP A 342 0.69 -5.79 17.01
N ILE A 343 0.12 -4.97 16.12
CA ILE A 343 0.59 -3.60 15.86
C ILE A 343 0.57 -2.76 17.14
N LYS A 344 -0.55 -2.79 17.88
CA LYS A 344 -0.69 -2.06 19.15
C LYS A 344 0.31 -2.55 20.21
N ARG A 345 0.61 -3.84 20.22
CA ARG A 345 1.53 -4.46 21.19
C ARG A 345 2.99 -4.15 20.86
N ILE A 346 3.37 -4.23 19.59
CA ILE A 346 4.75 -4.09 19.11
C ILE A 346 5.13 -2.60 18.98
N GLY A 347 4.16 -1.74 18.63
CA GLY A 347 4.36 -0.34 18.32
C GLY A 347 4.63 -0.09 16.83
N GLY A 348 4.60 1.18 16.45
CA GLY A 348 4.76 1.63 15.06
C GLY A 348 3.45 1.65 14.30
N GLY A 349 3.53 1.73 12.97
CA GLY A 349 2.37 1.73 12.08
C GLY A 349 2.01 0.31 11.63
N GLY A 350 0.94 0.19 10.85
CA GLY A 350 0.60 -1.06 10.20
C GLY A 350 -0.10 -0.86 8.86
N MET A 351 0.16 -1.75 7.91
CA MET A 351 -0.51 -1.77 6.61
C MET A 351 -0.73 -3.21 6.15
N MET A 352 -1.92 -3.50 5.64
CA MET A 352 -2.21 -4.76 4.96
C MET A 352 -1.69 -4.68 3.51
N THR A 353 -0.43 -5.02 3.31
CA THR A 353 0.32 -4.84 2.04
C THR A 353 -0.04 -5.87 0.97
N GLU A 354 -0.64 -6.98 1.37
CA GLU A 354 -1.29 -7.90 0.45
C GLU A 354 -2.51 -8.56 1.06
N TRP A 355 -3.51 -8.77 0.21
CA TRP A 355 -4.71 -9.53 0.49
C TRP A 355 -5.47 -9.73 -0.82
N GLY A 356 -6.48 -10.59 -0.79
CA GLY A 356 -7.32 -10.85 -1.96
C GLY A 356 -6.86 -12.11 -2.68
N SER A 357 -6.33 -11.99 -3.91
CA SER A 357 -6.15 -13.13 -4.81
C SER A 357 -7.47 -13.88 -5.08
N LEU A 358 -8.51 -13.10 -5.40
CA LEU A 358 -9.88 -13.59 -5.55
C LEU A 358 -10.41 -13.36 -6.96
N SER A 359 -11.30 -14.21 -7.47
CA SER A 359 -11.86 -14.07 -8.83
C SER A 359 -13.04 -13.09 -8.89
N ASN A 360 -13.63 -12.90 -10.08
CA ASN A 360 -14.81 -12.05 -10.27
C ASN A 360 -16.15 -12.77 -9.99
N THR A 361 -16.15 -13.91 -9.28
CA THR A 361 -17.41 -14.61 -8.94
C THR A 361 -18.14 -13.91 -7.80
N ASN A 362 -19.47 -13.98 -7.76
CA ASN A 362 -20.26 -13.34 -6.69
C ASN A 362 -19.82 -13.69 -5.26
N LEU A 363 -19.34 -14.93 -5.05
CA LEU A 363 -18.85 -15.37 -3.75
C LEU A 363 -17.50 -14.74 -3.40
N ASP A 364 -16.60 -14.64 -4.37
CA ASP A 364 -15.30 -13.97 -4.18
C ASP A 364 -15.47 -12.46 -4.02
N LEU A 365 -16.39 -11.85 -4.75
CA LEU A 365 -16.74 -10.44 -4.58
C LEU A 365 -17.37 -10.15 -3.20
N ALA A 366 -18.10 -11.11 -2.63
CA ALA A 366 -18.61 -10.99 -1.27
C ALA A 366 -17.47 -11.05 -0.24
N GLU A 367 -16.46 -11.88 -0.50
CA GLU A 367 -15.26 -11.98 0.34
C GLU A 367 -14.40 -10.71 0.28
N LEU A 368 -14.22 -10.13 -0.91
CA LEU A 368 -13.54 -8.85 -1.08
C LEU A 368 -14.19 -7.75 -0.23
N ASN A 369 -15.52 -7.69 -0.24
CA ASN A 369 -16.25 -6.74 0.58
C ASN A 369 -16.14 -7.02 2.08
N HIS A 370 -16.12 -8.30 2.48
CA HIS A 370 -15.92 -8.68 3.88
C HIS A 370 -14.58 -8.13 4.41
N ILE A 371 -13.48 -8.43 3.72
CA ILE A 371 -12.14 -7.98 4.15
C ILE A 371 -12.04 -6.45 4.14
N LEU A 372 -12.56 -5.78 3.11
CA LEU A 372 -12.51 -4.32 3.07
C LEU A 372 -13.37 -3.64 4.15
N ARG A 373 -14.46 -4.28 4.61
CA ARG A 373 -15.20 -3.78 5.78
C ARG A 373 -14.41 -3.94 7.07
N LEU A 374 -13.65 -5.02 7.21
CA LEU A 374 -12.71 -5.17 8.33
C LEU A 374 -11.64 -4.08 8.29
N ALA A 375 -11.11 -3.76 7.11
CA ALA A 375 -10.16 -2.66 6.95
C ALA A 375 -10.78 -1.31 7.33
N ASP A 376 -12.00 -1.01 6.89
CA ASP A 376 -12.74 0.20 7.26
C ASP A 376 -13.01 0.27 8.78
N ASP A 377 -13.49 -0.82 9.39
CA ASP A 377 -13.82 -0.91 10.83
C ASP A 377 -12.59 -0.72 11.74
N HIS A 378 -11.39 -0.99 11.24
CA HIS A 378 -10.11 -0.84 11.97
C HIS A 378 -9.22 0.27 11.42
N LEU A 379 -9.71 1.06 10.46
CA LEU A 379 -8.97 2.20 9.87
C LEU A 379 -7.61 1.79 9.28
N VAL A 380 -7.56 0.64 8.62
CA VAL A 380 -6.35 0.03 8.07
C VAL A 380 -6.16 0.40 6.61
N SER A 381 -4.94 0.85 6.27
CA SER A 381 -4.49 0.99 4.89
C SER A 381 -4.29 -0.37 4.23
N GLN A 382 -4.63 -0.51 2.95
CA GLN A 382 -4.63 -1.80 2.26
C GLN A 382 -4.13 -1.72 0.82
N VAL A 383 -3.47 -2.78 0.36
CA VAL A 383 -2.96 -2.91 -1.00
C VAL A 383 -3.37 -4.27 -1.57
N TYR A 384 -4.23 -4.27 -2.59
CA TYR A 384 -4.80 -5.48 -3.17
C TYR A 384 -3.78 -6.26 -4.03
N TRP A 385 -3.77 -7.59 -3.92
CA TRP A 385 -3.06 -8.48 -4.84
C TRP A 385 -3.99 -8.93 -5.98
N GLN A 386 -3.84 -8.46 -7.22
CA GLN A 386 -2.84 -7.51 -7.76
C GLN A 386 -3.40 -6.70 -8.94
N TYR A 387 -2.66 -5.71 -9.43
CA TYR A 387 -3.12 -4.86 -10.53
C TYR A 387 -3.24 -5.62 -11.87
N LYS A 388 -2.15 -6.20 -12.34
CA LYS A 388 -2.05 -6.96 -13.59
C LYS A 388 -1.28 -8.25 -13.34
N ASP A 389 -1.25 -9.15 -14.32
CA ASP A 389 -0.66 -10.48 -14.15
C ASP A 389 0.87 -10.46 -14.01
N TYR A 390 1.57 -9.52 -14.68
CA TYR A 390 3.01 -9.27 -14.53
C TYR A 390 3.91 -10.52 -14.49
N HIS A 391 3.56 -11.54 -15.28
CA HIS A 391 4.25 -12.84 -15.32
C HIS A 391 4.39 -13.49 -13.94
N ASP A 392 3.32 -13.48 -13.14
CA ASP A 392 3.29 -14.11 -11.84
C ASP A 392 3.31 -15.65 -11.93
N ILE A 393 4.51 -16.22 -11.86
CA ILE A 393 4.77 -17.67 -11.86
C ILE A 393 4.41 -18.39 -10.56
N THR A 394 3.91 -17.67 -9.56
CA THR A 394 3.59 -18.24 -8.24
C THR A 394 2.10 -18.28 -7.96
N CYS A 395 1.30 -17.50 -8.67
CA CYS A 395 -0.17 -17.58 -8.60
C CYS A 395 -0.82 -18.17 -9.87
N THR A 396 -0.02 -18.80 -10.73
CA THR A 396 -0.42 -19.28 -12.06
C THR A 396 -1.23 -20.58 -11.97
N GLY A 397 -2.55 -20.40 -11.94
CA GLY A 397 -3.57 -21.45 -11.88
C GLY A 397 -4.97 -20.89 -11.65
N ASP A 398 -5.05 -19.73 -10.99
CA ASP A 398 -6.30 -19.03 -10.70
C ASP A 398 -6.57 -17.93 -11.71
N ALA A 399 -7.25 -18.31 -12.81
CA ALA A 399 -7.79 -17.36 -13.76
C ALA A 399 -8.66 -16.33 -13.01
N GLY A 400 -8.16 -15.09 -12.95
CA GLY A 400 -8.96 -13.97 -12.46
C GLY A 400 -8.53 -13.32 -11.16
N ILE A 401 -7.32 -13.54 -10.64
CA ILE A 401 -6.86 -12.88 -9.40
C ILE A 401 -6.50 -11.40 -9.59
N SER A 402 -5.93 -11.01 -10.74
CA SER A 402 -5.60 -9.62 -11.03
C SER A 402 -6.83 -8.80 -11.44
N LEU A 403 -6.64 -7.49 -11.67
CA LEU A 403 -7.70 -6.65 -12.27
C LEU A 403 -7.79 -6.84 -13.80
N TYR A 404 -6.76 -7.41 -14.42
CA TYR A 404 -6.63 -7.65 -15.86
C TYR A 404 -6.18 -9.09 -16.20
N PRO A 405 -6.88 -10.13 -15.72
CA PRO A 405 -6.48 -11.52 -16.01
C PRO A 405 -6.50 -11.82 -17.50
N GLY A 406 -5.37 -12.27 -18.05
CA GLY A 406 -5.21 -12.51 -19.49
C GLY A 406 -5.54 -11.29 -20.35
N GLY A 407 -5.35 -10.08 -19.79
CA GLY A 407 -5.53 -8.80 -20.46
C GLY A 407 -6.94 -8.21 -20.44
N GLU A 408 -7.92 -8.85 -19.79
CA GLU A 408 -9.31 -8.38 -19.75
C GLU A 408 -9.68 -7.81 -18.38
N ILE A 409 -10.28 -6.61 -18.36
CA ILE A 409 -10.64 -5.95 -17.10
C ILE A 409 -11.78 -6.66 -16.35
N GLN A 410 -11.65 -6.80 -15.03
CA GLN A 410 -12.73 -7.28 -14.16
C GLN A 410 -13.51 -6.12 -13.51
N ASP A 411 -14.51 -5.59 -14.23
CA ASP A 411 -15.26 -4.40 -13.80
C ASP A 411 -15.90 -4.50 -12.41
N ASP A 412 -16.47 -5.65 -12.04
CA ASP A 412 -17.18 -5.79 -10.76
C ASP A 412 -16.23 -5.82 -9.57
N LYS A 413 -15.09 -6.49 -9.71
CA LYS A 413 -13.98 -6.41 -8.76
C LYS A 413 -13.46 -4.98 -8.64
N VAL A 414 -13.18 -4.31 -9.77
CA VAL A 414 -12.72 -2.91 -9.78
C VAL A 414 -13.71 -2.01 -9.05
N LYS A 415 -15.04 -2.17 -9.26
CA LYS A 415 -16.06 -1.39 -8.53
C LYS A 415 -16.02 -1.57 -7.01
N ILE A 416 -15.58 -2.73 -6.51
CA ILE A 416 -15.51 -3.03 -5.08
C ILE A 416 -14.25 -2.45 -4.44
N LEU A 417 -13.10 -2.66 -5.08
CA LEU A 417 -11.81 -2.17 -4.60
C LEU A 417 -11.74 -0.65 -4.72
N ALA A 418 -12.24 -0.17 -5.83
CA ALA A 418 -12.40 1.23 -6.07
C ALA A 418 -13.69 1.65 -5.31
N ARG A 419 -13.54 1.98 -4.02
CA ARG A 419 -14.53 2.61 -3.12
C ARG A 419 -14.19 4.07 -2.76
N THR A 420 -15.14 4.79 -2.15
CA THR A 420 -14.90 6.13 -1.60
C THR A 420 -14.33 5.98 -0.19
N TYR A 421 -13.30 6.74 0.15
CA TYR A 421 -12.70 6.80 1.49
C TYR A 421 -12.06 8.19 1.69
N ALA A 422 -11.73 8.54 2.94
CA ALA A 422 -10.92 9.72 3.21
C ALA A 422 -9.45 9.36 3.05
N GLU A 423 -8.77 10.00 2.09
CA GLU A 423 -7.32 9.78 1.88
C GLU A 423 -6.50 10.50 2.95
N VAL A 424 -7.04 11.61 3.45
CA VAL A 424 -6.41 12.49 4.43
C VAL A 424 -7.47 13.02 5.39
N VAL A 425 -7.24 12.88 6.70
CA VAL A 425 -8.13 13.42 7.75
C VAL A 425 -7.35 14.37 8.65
N ALA A 426 -7.81 15.61 8.73
CA ALA A 426 -7.27 16.62 9.65
C ALA A 426 -7.86 16.43 11.05
N GLY A 427 -7.42 15.37 11.73
CA GLY A 427 -7.93 14.95 13.02
C GLY A 427 -7.65 13.46 13.27
N ASN A 428 -8.16 12.96 14.38
CA ASN A 428 -8.13 11.54 14.70
C ASN A 428 -9.42 10.88 14.23
N THR A 429 -9.31 9.98 13.26
CA THR A 429 -10.45 9.24 12.72
C THR A 429 -10.95 8.24 13.76
N VAL A 430 -12.23 8.29 14.09
CA VAL A 430 -12.86 7.37 15.06
C VAL A 430 -13.52 6.21 14.33
N THR A 431 -14.26 6.49 13.25
CA THR A 431 -14.82 5.46 12.37
C THR A 431 -14.83 5.91 10.90
N MET A 432 -14.68 4.95 10.00
CA MET A 432 -14.88 5.13 8.55
C MET A 432 -15.67 3.94 8.04
N LYS A 433 -16.80 4.18 7.36
CA LYS A 433 -17.66 3.10 6.85
C LYS A 433 -18.19 3.42 5.46
N PHE A 434 -17.83 2.58 4.50
CA PHE A 434 -18.38 2.65 3.15
C PHE A 434 -19.63 1.76 3.00
N HIS A 435 -20.75 2.34 2.55
CA HIS A 435 -22.00 1.63 2.31
C HIS A 435 -22.17 1.28 0.83
N GLU A 436 -21.76 0.07 0.46
CA GLU A 436 -21.73 -0.42 -0.94
C GLU A 436 -23.06 -0.22 -1.70
N LYS A 437 -24.20 -0.55 -1.07
CA LYS A 437 -25.54 -0.57 -1.72
C LYS A 437 -26.00 0.81 -2.18
N ILE A 438 -25.63 1.85 -1.45
CA ILE A 438 -26.00 3.25 -1.72
C ILE A 438 -24.79 4.08 -2.17
N SER A 439 -23.59 3.49 -2.15
CA SER A 439 -22.32 4.14 -2.46
C SER A 439 -22.08 5.42 -1.64
N SER A 440 -22.49 5.40 -0.35
CA SER A 440 -22.25 6.50 0.59
C SER A 440 -21.07 6.18 1.51
N LEU A 441 -20.47 7.23 2.09
CA LEU A 441 -19.39 7.13 3.06
C LEU A 441 -19.82 7.89 4.31
N ASP A 442 -19.81 7.19 5.45
CA ASP A 442 -19.99 7.78 6.77
C ASP A 442 -18.61 7.81 7.45
N ILE A 443 -18.15 8.98 7.87
CA ILE A 443 -16.91 9.14 8.65
C ILE A 443 -17.21 9.92 9.92
N ASP A 444 -16.67 9.42 11.02
CA ASP A 444 -16.65 10.06 12.32
C ASP A 444 -15.19 10.29 12.72
N ALA A 445 -14.84 11.52 13.09
CA ALA A 445 -13.49 11.89 13.49
C ALA A 445 -13.53 12.90 14.65
N SER A 446 -12.65 12.73 15.63
CA SER A 446 -12.37 13.77 16.61
C SER A 446 -11.38 14.75 15.97
N ILE A 447 -11.85 15.98 15.76
CA ILE A 447 -11.07 17.02 15.09
C ILE A 447 -10.37 17.82 16.18
N THR A 448 -9.08 17.63 16.33
CA THR A 448 -8.26 18.52 17.17
C THR A 448 -7.99 19.80 16.39
N ILE A 449 -8.70 20.88 16.72
CA ILE A 449 -8.53 22.18 16.09
C ILE A 449 -7.15 22.74 16.49
N ASN A 450 -6.18 22.63 15.58
CA ASN A 450 -4.94 23.39 15.64
C ASN A 450 -4.90 24.30 14.41
N ALA A 451 -4.78 25.62 14.63
CA ALA A 451 -4.87 26.68 13.61
C ALA A 451 -3.82 26.61 12.48
N ASN A 452 -3.01 25.54 12.43
CA ASN A 452 -1.98 25.28 11.43
C ASN A 452 -2.21 23.98 10.62
N LEU A 453 -3.31 23.26 10.83
CA LEU A 453 -3.59 22.00 10.10
C LEU A 453 -4.25 22.29 8.75
N CYS A 454 -3.79 21.65 7.68
CA CYS A 454 -4.42 21.72 6.36
C CYS A 454 -5.76 20.95 6.33
N PRO A 455 -6.65 21.20 5.34
CA PRO A 455 -7.97 20.57 5.26
C PRO A 455 -7.96 19.04 5.08
N THR A 456 -9.08 18.39 5.41
CA THR A 456 -9.38 16.97 5.16
C THR A 456 -9.65 16.74 3.66
N HIS A 457 -9.01 15.75 3.04
CA HIS A 457 -9.15 15.44 1.62
C HIS A 457 -9.80 14.07 1.40
N TYR A 458 -10.73 14.01 0.43
CA TYR A 458 -11.51 12.81 0.11
C TYR A 458 -11.27 12.35 -1.34
N ALA A 459 -11.15 11.04 -1.55
CA ALA A 459 -11.22 10.45 -2.89
C ALA A 459 -12.69 10.42 -3.38
N ARG A 460 -13.05 11.14 -4.46
CA ARG A 460 -14.39 11.06 -5.08
C ARG A 460 -14.35 10.64 -6.55
N ARG A 461 -15.29 9.77 -6.93
CA ARG A 461 -15.28 9.06 -8.23
C ARG A 461 -16.08 9.73 -9.35
N ARG A 462 -15.56 9.58 -10.58
CA ARG A 462 -16.34 9.50 -11.82
C ARG A 462 -16.28 8.06 -12.36
N PHE A 463 -17.44 7.45 -12.60
CA PHE A 463 -17.52 6.29 -13.46
C PHE A 463 -17.87 6.78 -14.86
N ASN A 464 -17.09 6.42 -15.87
CA ASN A 464 -17.46 6.63 -17.27
C ASN A 464 -18.48 5.56 -17.67
N LEU A 465 -19.74 5.73 -17.27
CA LEU A 465 -20.86 5.08 -17.92
C LEU A 465 -21.93 6.14 -18.16
N VAL A 466 -22.19 6.43 -19.44
CA VAL A 466 -23.28 7.20 -20.07
C VAL A 466 -24.21 8.06 -19.18
N TYR A 467 -24.05 9.38 -19.37
CA TYR A 467 -24.92 10.57 -19.25
C TYR A 467 -26.39 10.45 -18.75
N GLU A 468 -26.75 11.24 -17.71
CA GLU A 468 -27.97 12.07 -17.62
C GLU A 468 -27.76 13.26 -16.61
N PRO A 469 -28.42 14.43 -16.75
CA PRO A 469 -28.12 15.64 -15.98
C PRO A 469 -29.04 15.85 -14.75
N ASN A 470 -28.42 16.08 -13.57
CA ASN A 470 -28.86 16.84 -12.36
C ASN A 470 -28.54 16.06 -11.07
N VAL A 471 -27.57 16.51 -10.26
CA VAL A 471 -27.17 15.89 -8.98
C VAL A 471 -27.02 16.96 -7.89
N LYS A 472 -27.57 16.69 -6.70
CA LYS A 472 -27.32 17.40 -5.45
C LYS A 472 -26.38 16.56 -4.58
N THR A 473 -25.40 17.18 -3.93
CA THR A 473 -24.65 16.57 -2.83
C THR A 473 -25.10 17.26 -1.54
N SER A 474 -25.63 16.49 -0.59
CA SER A 474 -25.97 16.93 0.77
C SER A 474 -24.84 16.53 1.73
N TYR A 475 -24.58 17.40 2.69
CA TYR A 475 -23.66 17.15 3.80
C TYR A 475 -24.41 17.44 5.09
N ILE A 476 -24.14 16.64 6.10
CA ILE A 476 -24.54 16.92 7.48
C ILE A 476 -23.23 16.94 8.26
N VAL A 477 -22.97 18.07 8.92
CA VAL A 477 -21.95 18.19 9.96
C VAL A 477 -22.73 18.33 11.26
N GLU A 478 -22.69 17.29 12.09
CA GLU A 478 -23.26 17.33 13.44
C GLU A 478 -22.08 17.51 14.41
N ASP A 479 -22.04 18.66 15.09
CA ASP A 479 -21.05 18.92 16.15
C ASP A 479 -21.65 18.52 17.50
N VAL A 480 -20.92 17.69 18.24
CA VAL A 480 -21.23 17.39 19.65
C VAL A 480 -20.15 18.02 20.52
N GLU A 481 -20.49 19.08 21.25
CA GLU A 481 -19.63 19.63 22.31
C GLU A 481 -19.76 18.78 23.58
N GLU A 482 -18.70 18.08 23.97
CA GLU A 482 -18.55 17.63 25.35
C GLU A 482 -17.84 18.73 26.16
N GLY A 483 -18.47 19.13 27.27
CA GLY A 483 -18.26 20.43 27.90
C GLY A 483 -16.81 20.76 28.29
N ALA A 484 -16.29 21.84 27.71
CA ALA A 484 -15.07 22.52 28.17
C ALA A 484 -15.43 23.73 29.04
N GLU A 485 -14.78 23.88 30.21
CA GLU A 485 -14.81 25.13 30.98
C GLU A 485 -13.90 26.20 30.32
N GLU A 486 -14.20 27.49 30.53
CA GLU A 486 -13.45 28.63 29.96
C GLU A 486 -11.93 28.49 30.19
N GLY A 487 -11.18 28.18 29.12
CA GLY A 487 -9.72 28.12 29.12
C GLY A 487 -9.10 26.78 28.72
N GLU A 488 -9.89 25.74 28.46
CA GLU A 488 -9.40 24.45 27.92
C GLU A 488 -9.76 24.28 26.43
N PHE A 489 -8.90 23.57 25.69
CA PHE A 489 -9.15 23.17 24.31
C PHE A 489 -10.37 22.23 24.28
N ALA A 490 -11.42 22.58 23.54
CA ALA A 490 -12.58 21.73 23.37
C ALA A 490 -12.29 20.65 22.31
N GLU A 491 -12.45 19.38 22.68
CA GLU A 491 -12.46 18.27 21.72
C GLU A 491 -13.84 18.25 21.05
N ARG A 492 -13.89 18.46 19.73
CA ARG A 492 -15.14 18.42 18.95
C ARG A 492 -15.14 17.19 18.06
N THR A 493 -16.23 16.44 18.15
CA THR A 493 -16.51 15.33 17.24
C THR A 493 -17.44 15.84 16.15
N SER A 494 -17.02 15.72 14.88
CA SER A 494 -17.82 16.13 13.73
C SER A 494 -18.07 14.92 12.85
N VAL A 495 -19.34 14.56 12.67
CA VAL A 495 -19.74 13.51 11.73
C VAL A 495 -19.88 14.12 10.36
N ILE A 496 -19.12 13.66 9.37
CA ILE A 496 -19.26 14.10 7.97
C ILE A 496 -19.94 12.98 7.19
N ARG A 497 -21.20 13.21 6.83
CA ARG A 497 -21.95 12.31 5.95
C ARG A 497 -21.90 12.77 4.51
N ILE A 498 -21.41 11.92 3.62
CA ILE A 498 -21.41 12.18 2.17
C ILE A 498 -22.43 11.24 1.52
N ASP A 499 -23.62 11.76 1.23
CA ASP A 499 -24.66 11.02 0.51
C ASP A 499 -24.53 11.21 -1.01
N ARG A 500 -24.89 10.16 -1.76
CA ARG A 500 -24.75 10.08 -3.21
C ARG A 500 -26.13 9.95 -3.86
N GLU A 501 -26.89 11.04 -3.94
CA GLU A 501 -28.02 11.07 -4.87
C GLU A 501 -27.52 11.24 -6.32
N HIS A 502 -27.30 10.12 -6.99
CA HIS A 502 -26.98 10.01 -8.42
C HIS A 502 -25.52 10.34 -8.81
N TRP A 503 -25.04 9.55 -9.76
CA TRP A 503 -23.65 9.42 -10.16
C TRP A 503 -23.24 10.67 -10.96
N TYR A 504 -21.92 10.97 -11.07
CA TYR A 504 -21.28 12.01 -11.93
C TYR A 504 -20.91 13.39 -11.30
N ARG A 505 -19.61 13.63 -11.00
CA ARG A 505 -18.72 14.77 -11.45
C ARG A 505 -17.39 14.81 -10.67
N ARG A 506 -16.40 15.58 -11.17
CA ARG A 506 -15.02 15.72 -10.64
C ARG A 506 -15.04 16.39 -9.27
N GLY A 507 -14.24 15.86 -8.35
CA GLY A 507 -13.57 16.50 -7.20
C GLY A 507 -14.37 17.54 -6.42
N VAL A 508 -14.76 17.18 -5.20
CA VAL A 508 -15.04 18.16 -4.15
C VAL A 508 -13.98 17.96 -3.08
N ILE A 509 -13.08 18.94 -2.95
CA ILE A 509 -12.33 19.17 -1.72
C ILE A 509 -13.36 19.69 -0.73
N VAL A 510 -13.46 19.06 0.44
CA VAL A 510 -14.30 19.57 1.52
C VAL A 510 -13.37 20.30 2.46
N ASP A 511 -13.22 21.61 2.24
CA ASP A 511 -12.55 22.49 3.17
C ASP A 511 -13.53 22.82 4.29
N VAL A 512 -13.27 22.27 5.48
CA VAL A 512 -13.92 22.73 6.71
C VAL A 512 -12.92 23.64 7.40
N ASP A 513 -13.11 24.95 7.25
CA ASP A 513 -12.31 25.97 7.93
C ASP A 513 -13.08 26.48 9.16
N TRP A 514 -12.46 26.38 10.32
CA TRP A 514 -13.03 26.81 11.61
C TRP A 514 -12.38 28.13 12.04
N GLY A 515 -12.69 29.21 11.33
CA GLY A 515 -12.24 30.57 11.68
C GLY A 515 -13.26 31.34 12.52
N GLU A 516 -12.80 32.04 13.57
CA GLU A 516 -13.58 33.08 14.28
C GLU A 516 -13.58 34.39 13.47
N GLY A 517 -14.70 34.78 12.86
CA GLY A 517 -14.85 36.11 12.24
C GLY A 517 -15.77 36.19 11.02
N PRO A 518 -16.29 37.38 10.66
CA PRO A 518 -17.68 37.56 10.21
C PRO A 518 -17.95 37.26 8.73
N GLU A 519 -19.17 36.75 8.49
CA GLU A 519 -19.95 36.71 7.24
C GLU A 519 -19.19 36.37 5.93
N GLY A 520 -18.98 35.06 5.72
CA GLY A 520 -19.15 34.37 4.44
C GLY A 520 -18.55 35.00 3.19
N GLU A 521 -17.24 34.87 3.00
CA GLU A 521 -16.60 35.09 1.69
C GLU A 521 -16.51 33.80 0.86
N VAL A 522 -16.69 33.96 -0.46
CA VAL A 522 -16.58 32.90 -1.46
C VAL A 522 -15.25 33.11 -2.19
N GLU A 523 -14.26 32.28 -1.91
CA GLU A 523 -12.97 32.34 -2.60
C GLU A 523 -12.94 31.48 -3.87
N CYS A 524 -12.09 31.89 -4.81
CA CYS A 524 -11.75 31.11 -5.99
C CYS A 524 -10.46 30.35 -5.73
N SER A 525 -10.48 29.03 -5.85
CA SER A 525 -9.27 28.20 -5.84
C SER A 525 -8.38 28.50 -7.06
N ASP A 526 -7.09 28.17 -6.97
CA ASP A 526 -6.11 28.32 -8.07
C ASP A 526 -6.50 27.55 -9.35
N ASP A 527 -7.43 26.60 -9.26
CA ASP A 527 -8.00 25.85 -10.38
C ASP A 527 -9.33 26.43 -10.93
N GLY A 528 -9.74 27.62 -10.48
CA GLY A 528 -10.83 28.41 -11.05
C GLY A 528 -12.25 28.01 -10.59
N ARG A 529 -12.41 27.37 -9.42
CA ARG A 529 -13.72 27.02 -8.85
C ARG A 529 -14.05 27.91 -7.66
N LYS A 530 -15.34 28.23 -7.48
CA LYS A 530 -15.83 28.86 -6.25
C LYS A 530 -16.04 27.80 -5.18
N VAL A 531 -15.37 27.95 -4.04
CA VAL A 531 -15.63 27.18 -2.83
C VAL A 531 -16.41 28.08 -1.88
N ARG A 532 -17.49 27.55 -1.29
CA ARG A 532 -18.22 28.26 -0.23
C ARG A 532 -17.73 27.67 1.09
N LEU A 533 -17.05 28.48 1.89
CA LEU A 533 -16.73 28.16 3.28
C LEU A 533 -18.05 28.12 4.06
N ILE A 534 -18.26 27.05 4.84
CA ILE A 534 -19.42 26.92 5.73
C ILE A 534 -18.86 26.91 7.14
N HIS A 535 -19.18 27.94 7.91
CA HIS A 535 -18.76 28.04 9.32
C HIS A 535 -19.75 27.27 10.20
N ALA A 536 -19.24 26.68 11.29
CA ALA A 536 -19.99 25.96 12.34
C ALA A 536 -21.29 26.67 12.75
N GLU A 537 -21.18 27.97 12.95
CA GLU A 537 -22.18 28.83 13.56
C GLU A 537 -23.42 29.00 12.66
N ASP A 538 -23.28 28.66 11.36
CA ASP A 538 -24.33 28.77 10.35
C ASP A 538 -25.13 27.46 10.16
N VAL A 539 -24.81 26.39 10.89
CA VAL A 539 -25.45 25.07 10.78
C VAL A 539 -26.46 24.87 11.91
N VAL A 540 -27.76 24.90 11.60
CA VAL A 540 -28.81 24.54 12.56
C VAL A 540 -28.99 23.03 12.59
N GLU A 541 -29.12 22.44 13.78
CA GLU A 541 -29.36 21.01 13.99
C GLU A 541 -30.51 20.50 13.09
N GLY A 542 -30.22 19.52 12.22
CA GLY A 542 -31.17 18.96 11.25
C GLY A 542 -31.34 19.74 9.95
N GLN A 543 -30.51 20.75 9.65
CA GLN A 543 -30.56 21.50 8.40
C GLN A 543 -29.81 20.80 7.26
N GLU A 544 -30.51 20.55 6.16
CA GLU A 544 -29.92 20.01 4.92
C GLU A 544 -29.16 21.12 4.17
N ILE A 545 -27.82 21.06 4.15
CA ILE A 545 -27.00 22.07 3.47
C ILE A 545 -26.66 21.61 2.05
N SER A 546 -27.18 22.33 1.05
CA SER A 546 -26.86 22.12 -0.36
C SER A 546 -25.82 23.13 -0.86
N ALA A 547 -24.61 22.67 -1.21
CA ALA A 547 -23.61 23.49 -1.88
C ALA A 547 -23.67 23.26 -3.40
N THR A 548 -23.93 24.31 -4.19
CA THR A 548 -23.93 24.24 -5.67
C THR A 548 -22.59 24.74 -6.22
N VAL A 549 -21.72 23.84 -6.67
CA VAL A 549 -20.45 24.20 -7.32
C VAL A 549 -20.71 24.66 -8.76
N LYS A 550 -20.46 25.93 -9.07
CA LYS A 550 -20.58 26.50 -10.43
C LYS A 550 -19.20 26.79 -11.05
N PRO A 551 -19.00 26.54 -12.36
CA PRO A 551 -17.79 27.01 -13.04
C PRO A 551 -17.73 28.54 -13.06
N CYS A 552 -16.57 29.13 -12.76
CA CYS A 552 -16.33 30.54 -13.00
C CYS A 552 -16.18 30.78 -14.51
N TYR A 553 -17.27 31.14 -15.17
CA TYR A 553 -17.18 31.75 -16.49
C TYR A 553 -16.75 33.21 -16.31
N HIS A 554 -15.53 33.55 -16.70
CA HIS A 554 -15.13 34.94 -16.90
C HIS A 554 -15.96 35.55 -18.04
N LEU A 555 -17.10 36.15 -17.67
CA LEU A 555 -17.70 37.21 -18.46
C LEU A 555 -16.92 38.49 -18.14
N LEU A 556 -15.95 38.78 -19.00
CA LEU A 556 -15.46 40.13 -19.24
C LEU A 556 -16.68 41.05 -19.44
N HIS A 557 -17.00 41.90 -18.47
CA HIS A 557 -17.68 43.19 -18.67
C HIS A 557 -17.42 44.12 -17.47
N ALA A 558 -16.49 45.06 -17.71
CA ALA A 558 -16.59 46.50 -17.45
C ALA A 558 -17.04 47.05 -16.07
N MET A 559 -16.12 47.85 -15.50
CA MET A 559 -16.31 49.08 -14.68
C MET A 559 -16.91 48.87 -13.27
N CYS A 560 -16.41 49.48 -12.18
CA CYS A 560 -15.96 50.86 -11.99
C CYS A 560 -14.87 50.98 -10.89
N THR A 561 -14.03 51.99 -11.11
CA THR A 561 -13.09 52.67 -10.21
C THR A 561 -13.73 53.30 -8.97
N CYS A 562 -13.02 53.26 -7.84
CA CYS A 562 -12.33 54.41 -7.21
C CYS A 562 -11.36 53.90 -6.14
#